data_AF-A0A3D0C7X8-F1
#
_entry.id   AF-A0A3D0C7X8-F1
#
_cell.length_a   1.000
_cell.length_b   1.000
_cell.length_c   1.000
_cell.angle_alpha   90.00
_cell.angle_beta   90.00
_cell.angle_gamma   90.00
#
_symmetry.space_group_name_H-M   'P 1'
#
loop_
_entity.id
_entity.type
_entity.pdbx_description
1 polymer ?
#
loop_
_entity_poly.entity_id
_entity_poly.type
_entity_poly.pdbx_seq_one_letter_code
_entity_poly.pdbx_strand_id
1 'polypeptide(L)'
;ILLFVFAWPFIQRIIRVSLKLHLTSIADLLAARFGKSHNLAIMVTIVALVGTMPYIALQLKAMVYSFQQLQIDQSLNSWHIGLVVSLVLAVFTVLFGIRHIDVTERHPGVMLAIAFESLVKISAFLAVGIFVCFV
;
A
#
# COMPACT_ATOMS: atom_id res chain seq x y z
N ILE A 1 10.35 3.29 2.09
CA ILE A 1 11.64 4.02 1.94
C ILE A 1 12.73 3.17 1.31
N LEU A 2 13.11 2.02 1.87
CA LEU A 2 14.18 1.18 1.31
C LEU A 2 13.99 0.87 -0.18
N LEU A 3 12.77 0.51 -0.59
CA LEU A 3 12.44 0.30 -1.99
C LEU A 3 12.72 1.54 -2.85
N PHE A 4 12.38 2.74 -2.38
CA PHE A 4 12.66 3.98 -3.11
C PHE A 4 14.14 4.35 -3.13
N VAL A 5 14.93 3.96 -2.12
CA VAL A 5 16.37 4.23 -2.10
C VAL A 5 17.11 3.27 -3.03
N PHE A 6 16.84 1.97 -2.91
CA PHE A 6 17.59 0.93 -3.65
C PHE A 6 17.03 0.64 -5.04
N ALA A 7 15.70 0.67 -5.21
CA ALA A 7 15.04 0.34 -6.47
C ALA A 7 14.67 1.57 -7.31
N TRP A 8 15.16 2.78 -6.96
CA TRP A 8 14.90 3.99 -7.73
C TRP A 8 15.15 3.87 -9.25
N PRO A 9 16.34 3.42 -9.71
CA PRO A 9 16.60 3.31 -11.15
C PRO A 9 15.68 2.29 -11.84
N PHE A 10 15.25 1.27 -11.10
CA PHE A 10 14.32 0.26 -11.59
C PHE A 10 12.91 0.83 -11.75
N ILE A 11 12.42 1.57 -10.75
CA ILE A 11 11.12 2.26 -10.80
C ILE A 11 11.09 3.27 -11.95
N GLN A 12 12.15 4.06 -12.13
CA GLN A 12 12.24 5.01 -13.24
C GLN A 12 12.15 4.32 -14.61
N ARG A 13 12.73 3.12 -14.75
CA ARG A 13 12.63 2.34 -15.99
C ARG A 13 11.20 1.88 -16.25
N ILE A 14 10.50 1.40 -15.21
CA ILE A 14 9.09 1.01 -15.28
C ILE A 14 8.23 2.21 -15.71
N ILE A 15 8.35 3.35 -15.03
CA ILE A 15 7.58 4.56 -15.31
C ILE A 15 7.78 5.02 -16.76
N ARG A 16 9.02 5.05 -17.25
CA ARG A 16 9.31 5.44 -18.65
C ARG A 16 8.61 4.54 -19.66
N VAL A 17 8.59 3.23 -19.43
CA VAL A 17 7.93 2.26 -20.32
C VAL A 17 6.41 2.43 -20.25
N SER A 18 5.85 2.56 -19.05
CA SER A 18 4.42 2.80 -18.86
C SER A 18 3.94 4.05 -19.57
N LEU A 19 4.67 5.16 -19.44
CA LEU A 19 4.34 6.43 -20.08
C LEU A 19 4.47 6.34 -21.62
N LYS A 20 5.52 5.69 -22.13
CA LYS A 20 5.70 5.53 -23.59
C LYS A 20 4.59 4.69 -24.23
N LEU A 21 4.05 3.72 -23.50
CA LEU A 21 3.03 2.79 -23.98
C LEU A 21 1.61 3.12 -23.48
N HIS A 22 1.42 4.22 -22.75
CA HIS A 22 0.15 4.62 -22.13
C HIS A 22 -0.52 3.51 -21.29
N LEU A 23 0.29 2.77 -20.53
CA LEU A 23 -0.18 1.67 -19.69
C LEU A 23 -0.37 2.16 -18.26
N THR A 24 -1.55 1.90 -17.70
CA THR A 24 -1.94 2.36 -16.36
C THR A 24 -1.86 1.25 -15.30
N SER A 25 -1.72 -0.01 -15.70
CA SER A 25 -1.64 -1.17 -14.80
C SER A 25 -0.35 -1.98 -14.97
N ILE A 26 0.09 -2.63 -13.88
CA ILE A 26 1.20 -3.59 -13.88
C ILE A 26 0.88 -4.79 -14.79
N ALA A 27 -0.39 -5.20 -14.86
CA ALA A 27 -0.85 -6.28 -15.73
C ALA A 27 -0.62 -5.94 -17.21
N ASP A 28 -0.96 -4.72 -17.61
CA ASP A 28 -0.76 -4.24 -18.98
C ASP A 28 0.72 -4.10 -19.32
N LEU A 29 1.53 -3.66 -18.36
CA LEU A 29 2.98 -3.53 -18.52
C LEU A 29 3.64 -4.89 -18.78
N LEU A 30 3.24 -5.91 -18.02
CA LEU A 30 3.72 -7.27 -18.24
C LEU A 30 3.19 -7.85 -19.55
N ALA A 31 1.91 -7.68 -19.87
CA ALA A 31 1.34 -8.14 -21.14
C ALA A 31 2.02 -7.50 -22.36
N ALA A 32 2.32 -6.20 -22.31
CA ALA A 32 3.02 -5.50 -23.38
C ALA A 32 4.46 -6.00 -23.59
N ARG A 33 5.12 -6.48 -22.53
CA ARG A 33 6.45 -7.08 -22.62
C ARG A 33 6.46 -8.45 -23.32
N PHE A 34 5.36 -9.21 -23.21
CA PHE A 34 5.24 -10.58 -23.75
C PHE A 34 4.33 -10.69 -24.98
N GLY A 35 4.20 -9.61 -25.77
CA GLY A 35 3.49 -9.65 -27.06
C GLY A 35 2.00 -9.28 -27.01
N LYS A 36 1.57 -8.48 -26.03
CA LYS A 36 0.19 -7.99 -25.83
C LYS A 36 -0.85 -9.12 -25.68
N SER A 37 -0.47 -10.24 -25.06
CA SER A 37 -1.41 -11.33 -24.79
C SER A 37 -2.39 -10.96 -23.67
N HIS A 38 -3.67 -10.84 -24.02
CA HIS A 38 -4.74 -10.54 -23.06
C HIS A 38 -4.84 -11.58 -21.94
N ASN A 39 -4.63 -12.86 -22.27
CA ASN A 39 -4.66 -13.95 -21.28
C ASN A 39 -3.57 -13.80 -20.21
N LEU A 40 -2.39 -13.27 -20.58
CA LEU A 40 -1.33 -13.00 -19.61
C LEU A 40 -1.71 -11.84 -18.68
N ALA A 41 -2.36 -10.79 -19.20
CA ALA A 41 -2.85 -9.69 -18.37
C ALA A 41 -3.86 -10.17 -17.31
N ILE A 42 -4.77 -11.07 -17.69
CA ILE A 42 -5.73 -11.69 -16.76
C ILE A 42 -4.99 -12.49 -15.69
N MET A 43 -4.07 -13.37 -16.07
CA MET A 43 -3.29 -14.16 -15.11
C MET A 43 -2.53 -13.28 -14.12
N VAL A 44 -1.86 -12.23 -14.61
CA VAL A 44 -1.12 -11.29 -13.74
C VAL A 44 -2.07 -10.57 -12.79
N THR A 45 -3.25 -10.15 -13.27
CA THR A 45 -4.25 -9.47 -12.43
C THR A 45 -4.76 -10.39 -11.32
N ILE A 46 -5.06 -11.65 -11.63
CA ILE A 46 -5.48 -12.64 -10.62
C ILE A 46 -4.37 -12.89 -9.60
N VAL A 47 -3.13 -13.07 -10.05
CA VAL A 47 -1.97 -13.27 -9.16
C VAL A 47 -1.75 -12.04 -8.28
N ALA A 48 -1.85 -10.84 -8.83
CA ALA A 48 -1.73 -9.59 -8.08
C ALA A 48 -2.87 -9.44 -7.05
N LEU A 49 -4.10 -9.77 -7.42
CA LEU A 49 -5.26 -9.75 -6.52
C LEU A 49 -5.06 -10.73 -5.36
N VAL A 50 -4.74 -11.99 -5.66
CA VAL A 50 -4.53 -13.04 -4.65
C VAL A 50 -3.31 -12.73 -3.79
N GLY A 51 -2.26 -12.13 -4.34
CA GLY A 51 -1.06 -11.75 -3.58
C GLY A 51 -1.28 -10.55 -2.65
N THR A 52 -2.13 -9.60 -3.05
CA THR A 52 -2.40 -8.38 -2.25
C THR A 52 -3.48 -8.60 -1.17
N MET A 53 -4.45 -9.49 -1.42
CA MET A 53 -5.53 -9.82 -0.48
C MET A 53 -5.05 -10.23 0.94
N PRO A 54 -4.11 -11.19 1.12
CA PRO A 54 -3.67 -11.60 2.45
C PRO A 54 -2.88 -10.48 3.14
N TYR A 55 -2.16 -9.66 2.37
CA TYR A 55 -1.44 -8.53 2.92
C TYR A 55 -2.38 -7.50 3.55
N ILE A 56 -3.46 -7.13 2.85
CA ILE A 56 -4.49 -6.23 3.37
C ILE A 56 -5.16 -6.82 4.61
N ALA A 57 -5.47 -8.12 4.60
CA ALA A 57 -6.05 -8.80 5.75
C ALA A 57 -5.13 -8.77 6.99
N LEU A 58 -3.83 -9.00 6.81
CA LEU A 58 -2.84 -8.93 7.88
C LEU A 58 -2.68 -7.50 8.42
N GLN A 59 -2.69 -6.49 7.55
CA GLN A 59 -2.64 -5.09 7.97
C GLN A 59 -3.86 -4.70 8.80
N LEU A 60 -5.07 -5.09 8.38
CA LEU A 60 -6.29 -4.84 9.13
C LEU A 60 -6.25 -5.53 10.50
N LYS A 61 -5.81 -6.79 10.53
CA LYS A 61 -5.63 -7.54 11.80
C LYS A 61 -4.66 -6.83 12.74
N ALA A 62 -3.54 -6.33 12.22
CA ALA A 62 -2.55 -5.59 13.01
C ALA A 62 -3.13 -4.28 13.58
N MET A 63 -3.94 -3.55 12.81
CA MET A 63 -4.64 -2.36 13.28
C MET A 63 -5.60 -2.68 14.43
N VAL A 64 -6.47 -3.70 14.25
CA VAL A 64 -7.42 -4.13 15.29
C VAL A 64 -6.68 -4.53 16.57
N TYR A 65 -5.62 -5.34 16.44
CA TYR A 65 -4.83 -5.78 17.60
C TYR A 65 -4.18 -4.60 18.35
N SER A 66 -3.64 -3.62 17.61
CA SER A 66 -3.06 -2.42 18.21
C SER A 66 -4.10 -1.61 19.01
N PHE A 67 -5.34 -1.49 18.50
CA PHE A 67 -6.42 -0.82 19.24
C PHE A 67 -6.88 -1.61 20.46
N GLN A 68 -6.89 -2.93 20.41
CA GLN A 68 -7.19 -3.75 21.57
C GLN A 68 -6.17 -3.57 22.69
N GLN A 69 -4.89 -3.44 22.34
CA GLN A 69 -3.83 -3.21 23.33
C GLN A 69 -3.93 -1.84 24.02
N LEU A 70 -4.54 -0.86 23.34
CA LEU A 70 -4.78 0.48 23.89
C LEU A 70 -6.05 0.55 24.77
N GLN A 71 -6.91 -0.47 24.73
CA GLN A 71 -8.08 -0.52 25.61
C GLN A 71 -7.67 -0.93 27.02
N ILE A 72 -7.92 -0.02 27.98
CA ILE A 72 -7.72 -0.27 29.41
C ILE A 72 -8.79 -1.24 29.92
N ASP A 73 -10.04 -1.07 29.48
CA ASP A 73 -11.14 -2.00 29.71
C ASP A 73 -11.52 -2.69 28.39
N GLN A 74 -11.41 -4.03 28.33
CA GLN A 74 -11.73 -4.87 27.16
C GLN A 74 -13.25 -4.95 26.87
N SER A 75 -13.97 -3.84 27.02
CA SER A 75 -15.42 -3.75 26.86
C SER A 75 -15.87 -3.84 25.39
N LEU A 76 -15.01 -3.51 24.43
CA LEU A 76 -15.35 -3.53 23.00
C LEU A 76 -14.83 -4.81 22.33
N ASN A 77 -15.76 -5.62 21.82
CA ASN A 77 -15.45 -6.84 21.09
C ASN A 77 -14.67 -6.52 19.79
N SER A 78 -13.61 -7.29 19.51
CA SER A 78 -12.68 -7.10 18.37
C SER A 78 -13.39 -6.97 17.03
N TRP A 79 -14.53 -7.63 16.87
CA TRP A 79 -15.33 -7.59 15.65
C TRP A 79 -15.87 -6.19 15.36
N HIS A 80 -16.31 -5.44 16.37
CA HIS A 80 -16.80 -4.07 16.20
C HIS A 80 -15.67 -3.12 15.81
N ILE A 81 -14.49 -3.28 16.42
CA ILE A 81 -13.29 -2.49 16.07
C ILE A 81 -12.90 -2.78 14.62
N GLY A 82 -12.86 -4.05 14.22
CA GLY A 82 -12.57 -4.46 12.85
C GLY A 82 -13.56 -3.88 11.83
N LEU A 83 -14.85 -3.88 12.15
CA LEU A 83 -15.87 -3.26 11.30
C LEU A 83 -15.65 -1.75 11.16
N VAL A 84 -15.47 -1.02 12.26
CA VAL A 84 -15.24 0.43 12.22
C VAL A 84 -13.97 0.77 11.44
N VAL A 85 -12.86 0.07 11.70
CA VAL A 85 -11.59 0.27 10.99
C VAL A 85 -11.77 -0.02 9.50
N SER A 86 -12.43 -1.13 9.14
CA SER A 86 -12.66 -1.47 7.72
C SER A 86 -13.56 -0.45 7.02
N LEU A 87 -14.59 0.06 7.69
CA LEU A 87 -15.50 1.07 7.16
C LEU A 87 -14.77 2.40 6.91
N VAL A 88 -13.96 2.85 7.87
CA VAL A 88 -13.14 4.05 7.73
C VAL A 88 -12.14 3.89 6.58
N LEU A 89 -11.47 2.74 6.47
CA LEU A 89 -10.57 2.45 5.35
C LEU A 89 -11.30 2.39 4.01
N ALA A 90 -12.51 1.84 3.95
CA ALA A 90 -13.31 1.80 2.74
C ALA A 90 -13.72 3.21 2.31
N VAL A 91 -14.22 4.03 3.22
CA VAL A 91 -14.56 5.45 2.95
C VAL A 91 -13.33 6.22 2.50
N PHE A 92 -12.20 6.06 3.19
CA PHE A 92 -10.93 6.68 2.81
C PHE A 92 -10.52 6.25 1.39
N THR A 93 -10.59 4.96 1.09
CA THR A 93 -10.28 4.41 -0.24
C THR A 93 -11.23 4.94 -1.31
N VAL A 94 -12.52 5.14 -1.01
CA VAL A 94 -13.49 5.72 -1.94
C VAL A 94 -13.17 7.19 -2.23
N LEU A 95 -12.95 7.98 -1.18
CA LEU A 95 -12.68 9.41 -1.27
C LEU A 95 -11.37 9.71 -2.00
N PHE A 96 -10.31 8.96 -1.72
CA PHE A 96 -8.97 9.21 -2.27
C PHE A 96 -8.61 8.31 -3.46
N GLY A 97 -9.28 7.16 -3.65
CA GLY A 97 -8.87 6.14 -4.63
C GLY A 97 -9.72 6.05 -5.90
N ILE A 98 -11.03 6.33 -5.85
CA ILE A 98 -11.94 6.05 -6.98
C ILE A 98 -12.12 7.28 -7.88
N ARG A 99 -11.99 8.49 -7.34
CA ARG A 99 -12.27 9.74 -8.06
C ARG A 99 -11.09 10.30 -8.86
N HIS A 100 -9.88 9.73 -8.72
CA HIS A 100 -8.65 10.40 -9.14
C HIS A 100 -7.63 9.48 -9.82
N ILE A 101 -8.07 8.74 -10.85
CA ILE A 101 -7.15 8.11 -11.85
C ILE A 101 -6.85 9.11 -12.97
N ASP A 102 -6.69 10.39 -12.63
CA ASP A 102 -6.15 11.39 -13.56
C ASP A 102 -4.67 11.58 -13.22
N VAL A 103 -3.81 10.87 -13.96
CA VAL A 103 -2.35 10.81 -13.80
C VAL A 103 -1.68 12.17 -14.03
N THR A 104 -2.46 13.19 -14.40
CA THR A 104 -2.02 14.55 -14.76
C THR A 104 -2.04 15.53 -13.58
N GLU A 105 -2.90 15.35 -12.57
CA GLU A 105 -2.88 16.18 -11.36
C GLU A 105 -1.95 15.59 -10.30
N ARG A 106 -0.75 16.17 -10.16
CA ARG A 106 0.09 15.91 -9.00
C ARG A 106 -0.67 16.36 -7.76
N HIS A 107 -1.11 15.42 -6.92
CA HIS A 107 -1.48 15.71 -5.54
C HIS A 107 -0.22 15.58 -4.66
N PRO A 108 0.57 16.66 -4.47
CA PRO A 108 1.72 16.62 -3.59
C PRO A 108 1.30 16.21 -2.16
N GLY A 109 0.05 16.47 -1.75
CA GLY A 109 -0.47 16.15 -0.42
C GLY A 109 -0.46 14.66 -0.08
N VAL A 110 -0.91 13.78 -0.97
CA VAL A 110 -0.92 12.31 -0.71
C VAL A 110 0.50 11.77 -0.65
N MET A 111 1.37 12.21 -1.55
CA MET A 111 2.79 11.84 -1.55
C MET A 111 3.52 12.35 -0.30
N LEU A 112 3.23 13.58 0.12
CA LEU A 112 3.79 14.20 1.32
C LEU A 112 3.33 13.45 2.58
N ALA A 113 2.05 13.07 2.66
CA ALA A 113 1.51 12.29 3.77
C ALA A 113 2.22 10.93 3.89
N ILE A 114 2.36 10.20 2.77
CA ILE A 114 3.07 8.92 2.73
C ILE A 114 4.54 9.07 3.11
N ALA A 115 5.20 10.14 2.66
CA ALA A 115 6.59 10.43 2.98
C ALA A 115 6.79 10.76 4.46
N PHE A 116 5.90 11.57 5.05
CA PHE A 116 5.93 11.89 6.47
C PHE A 116 5.66 10.66 7.34
N GLU A 117 4.60 9.90 7.03
CA GLU A 117 4.28 8.64 7.70
C GLU A 117 5.47 7.66 7.67
N SER A 118 6.13 7.58 6.52
CA SER A 118 7.33 6.78 6.32
C SER A 118 8.50 7.22 7.22
N LEU A 119 8.73 8.52 7.36
CA LEU A 119 9.81 9.06 8.20
C LEU A 119 9.58 8.75 9.70
N VAL A 120 8.33 8.88 10.16
CA VAL A 120 7.93 8.49 11.52
C VAL A 120 8.15 6.99 11.74
N LYS A 121 7.78 6.13 10.78
CA LYS A 121 8.00 4.68 10.86
C LYS A 121 9.47 4.32 11.02
N ILE A 122 10.36 4.91 10.21
CA ILE A 122 11.81 4.65 10.34
C ILE A 122 12.31 5.07 11.72
N SER A 123 11.91 6.26 12.18
CA SER A 123 12.34 6.78 13.48
C SER A 123 11.91 5.86 14.62
N ALA A 124 10.68 5.35 14.57
CA ALA A 124 10.16 4.38 15.53
C ALA A 124 10.94 3.05 15.51
N PHE A 125 11.18 2.49 14.32
CA PHE A 125 11.96 1.24 14.20
C PHE A 125 13.41 1.41 14.67
N LEU A 126 14.03 2.56 14.40
CA LEU A 126 15.38 2.87 14.88
C LEU A 126 15.40 2.96 16.41
N ALA A 127 14.44 3.67 17.02
CA ALA A 127 14.33 3.81 18.46
C ALA A 127 14.13 2.44 19.15
N VAL A 128 13.23 1.61 18.62
CA VAL A 128 13.01 0.24 19.12
C VAL A 128 14.26 -0.61 18.94
N GLY A 129 14.94 -0.53 17.80
CA GLY A 129 16.17 -1.27 17.52
C GLY A 129 17.32 -0.91 18.47
N ILE A 130 17.49 0.39 18.74
CA ILE A 130 18.46 0.88 19.73
C ILE A 130 18.10 0.36 21.12
N PHE A 131 16.84 0.48 21.54
CA PHE A 131 16.38 0.02 22.85
C PHE A 131 16.68 -1.47 23.08
N VAL A 132 16.37 -2.33 22.10
CA VAL A 132 16.62 -3.78 22.19
C VAL A 132 18.12 -4.12 22.23
N CYS A 133 19.00 -3.28 21.69
CA CYS A 133 20.45 -3.53 21.73
C CYS A 133 21.07 -3.25 23.12
N PHE A 134 20.40 -2.45 23.95
CA PHE A 134 20.86 -2.06 25.29
C PHE A 134 20.12 -2.76 26.44
N VAL A 135 19.04 -3.49 26.14
CA VAL A 135 18.28 -4.36 27.06
C VAL A 135 18.72 -5.80 26.87
#